data_AF-A0A9P5W4Z9-F1
#
_entry.id   AF-A0A9P5W4Z9-F1
#
_cell.length_a   1.000
_cell.length_b   1.000
_cell.length_c   1.000
_cell.angle_alpha   90.00
_cell.angle_beta   90.00
_cell.angle_gamma   90.00
#
_symmetry.space_group_name_H-M   'P 1'
#
loop_
_entity.id
_entity.type
_entity.pdbx_description
1 polymer ?
#
loop_
_entity_poly.entity_id
_entity_poly.type
_entity_poly.pdbx_seq_one_letter_code
_entity_poly.pdbx_strand_id
1 'polypeptide(L)'
;MSNYPKAFAIGFGIVGVGYALMLTTVPTEEELYQKLSPELKKQYHQVKADDTRRQAIADVLRQAAANPEPMWIKKKETPKDP
;
A
#
# COMPACT_ATOMS: atom_id res chain seq x y z
N MET A 1 18.14 42.93 5.26
CA MET A 1 18.31 41.77 4.33
C MET A 1 17.30 40.70 4.71
N SER A 2 16.58 40.13 3.74
CA SER A 2 15.53 39.14 3.97
C SER A 2 16.13 37.79 4.39
N ASN A 3 15.78 37.27 5.57
CA ASN A 3 16.35 36.06 6.16
C ASN A 3 15.59 34.76 5.78
N TYR A 4 14.44 34.89 5.11
CA TYR A 4 13.61 33.76 4.68
C TYR A 4 14.32 32.75 3.76
N PRO A 5 15.10 33.13 2.73
CA PRO A 5 15.76 32.15 1.87
C PRO A 5 16.80 31.29 2.63
N LYS A 6 17.47 31.86 3.64
CA LYS A 6 18.40 31.11 4.50
C LYS A 6 17.65 30.11 5.38
N ALA A 7 16.51 30.51 5.94
CA ALA A 7 15.66 29.63 6.74
C ALA A 7 15.13 28.44 5.91
N PHE A 8 14.68 28.67 4.68
CA PHE A 8 14.24 27.60 3.79
C PHE A 8 15.38 26.65 3.39
N ALA A 9 16.56 27.18 3.08
CA ALA A 9 17.72 26.35 2.75
C ALA A 9 18.13 25.44 3.91
N ILE A 10 18.15 25.96 5.14
CA ILE A 10 18.45 25.18 6.34
C ILE A 10 17.35 24.14 6.61
N GLY A 11 16.08 24.53 6.48
CA GLY A 11 14.95 23.62 6.67
C GLY A 11 14.97 22.43 5.70
N PHE A 12 15.18 22.69 4.41
CA PHE A 12 15.34 21.63 3.41
C PHE A 12 16.57 20.76 3.68
N GLY A 13 17.67 21.36 4.13
CA GLY A 13 18.87 20.62 4.53
C GLY A 13 18.59 19.63 5.66
N ILE A 14 17.89 20.05 6.71
CA ILE A 14 17.54 19.18 7.86
C ILE A 14 16.64 18.02 7.43
N VAL A 15 15.60 18.31 6.62
CA VAL A 15 14.69 17.26 6.12
C VAL A 15 15.42 16.27 5.22
N GLY A 16 16.28 16.76 4.32
CA GLY A 16 17.10 15.91 3.45
C GLY A 16 18.07 15.03 4.25
N VAL A 17 18.71 15.58 5.29
CA VAL A 17 19.59 14.82 6.18
C VAL A 17 18.80 13.75 6.96
N GLY A 18 17.61 14.07 7.45
CA GLY A 18 16.74 13.09 8.11
C GLY A 18 16.33 11.94 7.19
N TYR A 19 16.00 12.24 5.94
CA TYR A 19 15.66 11.23 4.93
C TYR A 19 16.87 10.36 4.55
N ALA A 20 18.04 10.97 4.38
CA ALA A 20 19.27 10.24 4.13
C ALA A 20 19.63 9.30 5.30
N LEU A 21 19.48 9.77 6.55
CA LEU A 21 19.64 8.93 7.73
C LEU A 21 18.68 7.74 7.72
N MET A 22 17.41 7.96 7.38
CA MET A 22 16.42 6.87 7.25
C MET A 22 16.86 5.83 6.20
N LEU A 23 17.31 6.27 5.02
CA LEU A 23 17.82 5.38 3.96
C LEU A 23 19.07 4.60 4.39
N THR A 24 19.96 5.20 5.18
CA THR A 24 21.19 4.51 5.64
C THR A 24 20.94 3.52 6.77
N THR A 25 19.90 3.73 7.58
CA THR A 25 19.63 2.94 8.78
C THR A 25 18.64 1.81 8.52
N VAL A 26 17.69 2.02 7.61
CA VAL A 26 16.72 1.01 7.21
C VAL A 26 17.18 0.41 5.88
N PRO A 27 17.60 -0.88 5.84
CA PRO A 27 17.96 -1.51 4.59
C PRO A 27 16.75 -1.52 3.65
N THR A 28 17.01 -1.25 2.38
CA THR A 28 15.98 -1.36 1.33
C THR A 28 15.42 -2.78 1.27
N GLU A 29 14.19 -2.98 0.77
CA GLU A 29 13.55 -4.31 0.75
C GLU A 29 14.41 -5.38 0.07
N GLU A 30 15.18 -5.00 -0.95
CA GLU A 30 16.08 -5.87 -1.70
C GLU A 30 17.31 -6.28 -0.89
N GLU A 31 17.93 -5.33 -0.18
CA GLU A 31 19.06 -5.60 0.73
C GLU A 31 18.61 -6.39 1.95
N LEU A 32 17.41 -6.10 2.47
CA LEU A 32 16.77 -6.87 3.52
C LEU A 32 16.55 -8.31 3.04
N TYR A 33 15.94 -8.50 1.87
CA TYR A 33 15.71 -9.83 1.29
C TYR A 33 17.01 -10.61 1.06
N GLN A 34 18.09 -9.96 0.64
CA GLN A 34 19.39 -10.62 0.50
C GLN A 34 20.01 -11.02 1.84
N LYS A 35 19.83 -10.20 2.88
CA LYS A 35 20.25 -10.51 4.26
C LYS A 35 19.33 -11.50 4.97
N LEU A 36 18.11 -11.72 4.47
CA LEU A 36 17.17 -12.70 5.02
C LEU A 36 17.69 -14.13 4.78
N SER A 37 17.72 -14.91 5.87
CA SER A 37 17.95 -16.35 5.82
C SER A 37 16.90 -17.05 4.95
N PRO A 38 17.21 -18.20 4.33
CA PRO A 38 16.32 -18.90 3.40
C PRO A 38 14.95 -19.28 4.00
N GLU A 39 14.87 -19.39 5.32
CA GLU A 39 13.64 -19.68 6.06
C GLU A 39 12.72 -18.43 6.14
N LEU A 40 13.29 -17.26 6.40
CA LEU A 40 12.55 -15.99 6.44
C LEU A 40 12.04 -15.54 5.07
N LYS A 41 12.76 -15.88 3.99
CA LYS A 41 12.30 -15.67 2.60
C LYS A 41 10.99 -16.40 2.33
N LYS A 42 10.85 -17.64 2.82
CA LYS A 42 9.60 -18.39 2.68
C LYS A 42 8.44 -17.73 3.42
N GLN A 43 8.68 -17.23 4.64
CA GLN A 43 7.66 -16.52 5.40
C GLN A 43 7.24 -15.21 4.70
N TYR A 44 8.18 -14.43 4.17
CA TYR A 44 7.88 -13.20 3.41
C TYR A 44 6.99 -13.50 2.19
N HIS A 45 7.27 -14.56 1.43
CA HIS A 45 6.43 -14.96 0.30
C HIS A 45 5.02 -15.41 0.73
N GLN A 46 4.89 -16.07 1.89
CA GLN A 46 3.58 -16.44 2.44
C GLN A 46 2.77 -15.20 2.85
N VAL A 47 3.39 -14.26 3.56
CA VAL A 47 2.73 -13.01 3.99
C VAL A 47 2.31 -12.17 2.78
N LYS A 48 3.18 -12.06 1.76
CA LYS A 48 2.89 -11.30 0.54
C LYS A 48 1.72 -11.89 -0.27
N ALA A 49 1.60 -13.22 -0.29
CA ALA A 49 0.46 -13.90 -0.90
C ALA A 49 -0.84 -13.61 -0.13
N ASP A 50 -0.79 -13.59 1.20
CA ASP A 50 -1.94 -13.27 2.05
C ASP A 50 -2.39 -11.81 1.90
N ASP A 51 -1.45 -10.87 1.79
CA ASP A 51 -1.78 -9.44 1.58
C ASP A 51 -2.47 -9.21 0.24
N THR A 52 -2.02 -9.88 -0.82
CA THR A 52 -2.67 -9.81 -2.14
C THR A 52 -4.12 -10.30 -2.06
N ARG A 53 -4.35 -11.39 -1.32
CA ARG A 53 -5.71 -11.94 -1.10
C ARG A 53 -6.58 -11.00 -0.31
N ARG A 54 -6.04 -10.35 0.73
CA ARG A 54 -6.76 -9.37 1.55
C ARG A 54 -7.16 -8.14 0.75
N GLN A 55 -6.29 -7.66 -0.13
CA GLN A 55 -6.60 -6.53 -1.04
C GLN A 55 -7.74 -6.89 -1.98
N ALA A 56 -7.70 -8.07 -2.61
CA ALA A 56 -8.79 -8.54 -3.49
C ALA A 56 -10.13 -8.64 -2.75
N ILE A 57 -10.15 -9.14 -1.51
CA ILE A 57 -11.36 -9.17 -0.68
C ILE A 57 -11.83 -7.76 -0.34
N ALA A 58 -10.91 -6.87 0.04
CA ALA A 58 -11.23 -5.49 0.36
C ALA A 58 -11.84 -4.75 -0.84
N ASP A 59 -11.38 -5.03 -2.05
CA ASP A 59 -11.93 -4.43 -3.28
C ASP A 59 -13.34 -4.94 -3.59
N VAL A 60 -13.60 -6.23 -3.38
CA VAL A 60 -14.96 -6.79 -3.49
C VAL A 60 -15.88 -6.17 -2.44
N LEU A 61 -15.41 -6.02 -1.20
CA LEU A 61 -16.18 -5.36 -0.13
C LEU A 61 -16.44 -3.88 -0.43
N ARG A 62 -15.48 -3.15 -1.01
CA ARG A 62 -15.67 -1.77 -1.46
C ARG A 62 -16.70 -1.68 -2.58
N GLN A 63 -16.66 -2.58 -3.55
CA GLN A 63 -17.64 -2.62 -4.65
C GLN A 63 -19.04 -2.98 -4.15
N ALA A 64 -19.13 -3.86 -3.15
CA ALA A 64 -20.39 -4.20 -2.47
C ALA A 64 -20.92 -3.04 -1.62
N ALA A 65 -20.05 -2.30 -0.93
CA ALA A 65 -20.44 -1.11 -0.17
C ALA A 65 -20.90 0.05 -1.08
N ALA A 66 -20.30 0.18 -2.28
CA ALA A 66 -20.68 1.19 -3.27
C ALA A 66 -22.02 0.88 -3.98
N ASN A 67 -22.44 -0.40 -4.02
CA ASN A 67 -23.72 -0.82 -4.58
C ASN A 67 -24.61 -1.38 -3.46
N PRO A 68 -25.42 -0.54 -2.78
CA PRO A 68 -26.22 -0.95 -1.62
C PRO A 68 -27.40 -1.87 -2.00
N GLU A 69 -27.68 -2.05 -3.29
CA GLU A 69 -28.66 -3.02 -3.75
C GLU A 69 -28.07 -4.43 -3.69
N PRO A 70 -28.67 -5.33 -2.90
CA PRO A 70 -28.13 -6.67 -2.80
C PRO A 70 -28.32 -7.47 -4.10
N MET A 71 -27.25 -8.13 -4.55
CA MET A 71 -27.18 -8.87 -5.83
C MET A 71 -28.27 -9.94 -6.02
N TRP A 72 -28.93 -10.40 -4.95
CA TRP A 72 -30.03 -11.39 -5.04
C TRP A 72 -31.38 -10.80 -5.47
N ILE A 73 -31.55 -9.47 -5.49
CA ILE A 73 -32.80 -8.82 -5.93
C ILE A 73 -32.87 -8.70 -7.46
N LYS A 74 -31.74 -8.50 -8.14
CA LYS A 74 -31.70 -8.31 -9.61
C LYS A 74 -32.08 -9.53 -10.45
N LYS A 75 -32.19 -10.72 -9.86
CA LYS A 75 -32.53 -11.96 -10.59
C LYS A 75 -34.03 -12.07 -10.95
N LYS A 76 -34.89 -11.13 -10.54
CA LYS A 76 -36.36 -11.24 -10.71
C LYS A 76 -36.94 -10.56 -11.95
N GLU A 77 -36.12 -9.98 -12.82
CA GLU A 77 -36.59 -9.36 -14.07
C GLU A 77 -36.12 -10.16 -15.26
N THR A 78 -36.71 -11.34 -15.46
CA THR A 78 -36.72 -11.97 -16.78
C THR A 78 -37.72 -11.20 -17.65
N PRO A 79 -37.30 -10.69 -18.83
CA PRO A 79 -38.22 -10.08 -19.78
C PRO A 79 -39.28 -11.11 -20.17
N LYS A 80 -40.53 -10.81 -19.86
CA LYS A 80 -41.69 -11.49 -20.43
C LYS A 80 -41.92 -10.88 -21.82
N ASP A 81 -41.22 -11.41 -22.80
CA ASP A 81 -41.44 -11.12 -24.22
C ASP A 81 -42.21 -12.31 -24.86
N PRO A 82 -42.95 -12.06 -25.95
CA PRO A 82 -44.40 -11.79 -25.96
C PRO A 82 -45.33 -13.02 -25.94
#